data_AF-A0A933WI73-F1
#
_entry.id   AF-A0A933WI73-F1
#
_cell.length_a   1.000
_cell.length_b   1.000
_cell.length_c   1.000
_cell.angle_alpha   90.00
_cell.angle_beta   90.00
_cell.angle_gamma   90.00
#
_symmetry.space_group_name_H-M   'P 1'
#
loop_
_entity.id
_entity.type
_entity.pdbx_description
1 polymer ?
#
loop_
_entity_poly.entity_id
_entity_poly.type
_entity_poly.pdbx_seq_one_letter_code
_entity_poly.pdbx_strand_id
1 'polypeptide(L)'
;MFELPFKSSAFPWQKALRIVNILLAVSIFFSGLWLTRDIIISVFLKKNPQTAFMGDKIKTAPVLRTKDIMNYAGILEKNPFGSPMKLIPLTSGYEAKGAGSPASLILVGTVAGPKNLSYAIFEDKSQSRSAGQEVFAYGKNVYNYGILSRIEKGWVELKQGANTYKIPVTEIRITEMESKAPGVFAQKVGEKEYILDQKRIQEALNTPEQILTDARLLPNLHDGRQEGFTLSEVKTGGMYDSLGLRNGDVLLRVNRLEISSPDAAMQAMSALKGMDRVNLDVIRNGSRMTMTYQVK
;
A
#
# COMPACT_ATOMS: atom_id res chain seq x y z
N MET A 1 74.05 -80.70 -19.32
CA MET A 1 73.07 -81.26 -18.36
C MET A 1 72.28 -80.07 -17.82
N PHE A 2 70.95 -80.11 -17.92
CA PHE A 2 70.05 -78.96 -17.80
C PHE A 2 70.13 -78.24 -16.43
N GLU A 3 70.40 -76.93 -16.44
CA GLU A 3 70.00 -76.03 -15.35
C GLU A 3 68.75 -75.24 -15.78
N LEU A 4 67.68 -75.36 -15.01
CA LEU A 4 66.45 -74.58 -15.16
C LEU A 4 66.54 -73.32 -14.30
N PRO A 5 66.40 -72.09 -14.84
CA PRO A 5 66.27 -70.91 -14.01
C PRO A 5 64.84 -70.80 -13.47
N PHE A 6 64.72 -70.72 -12.14
CA PHE A 6 63.51 -70.34 -11.43
C PHE A 6 63.02 -68.96 -11.91
N LYS A 7 61.83 -68.91 -12.52
CA LYS A 7 61.13 -67.66 -12.79
C LYS A 7 60.40 -67.22 -11.53
N SER A 8 61.03 -66.36 -10.74
CA SER A 8 60.38 -65.68 -9.61
C SER A 8 59.44 -64.60 -10.15
N SER A 9 58.13 -64.81 -10.03
CA SER A 9 57.11 -63.80 -10.22
C SER A 9 56.98 -62.96 -8.94
N ALA A 10 57.66 -61.82 -8.88
CA ALA A 10 57.45 -60.84 -7.80
C ALA A 10 56.05 -60.20 -7.95
N PHE A 11 55.08 -60.75 -7.22
CA PHE A 11 53.69 -60.28 -7.19
C PHE A 11 53.62 -58.87 -6.57
N PRO A 12 52.91 -57.89 -7.16
CA PRO A 12 52.99 -56.47 -6.78
C PRO A 12 52.12 -56.12 -5.56
N TRP A 13 52.40 -56.78 -4.43
CA TRP A 13 51.62 -56.64 -3.19
C TRP A 13 51.58 -55.19 -2.66
N GLN A 14 52.64 -54.41 -2.84
CA GLN A 14 52.67 -53.03 -2.34
C GLN A 14 51.74 -52.07 -3.10
N LYS A 15 51.54 -52.28 -4.41
CA LYS A 15 50.60 -51.46 -5.20
C LYS A 15 49.16 -51.82 -4.87
N ALA A 16 48.88 -53.12 -4.70
CA ALA A 16 47.57 -53.60 -4.27
C ALA A 16 47.18 -53.06 -2.87
N LEU A 17 48.11 -53.09 -1.91
CA LEU A 17 47.88 -52.57 -0.56
C LEU A 17 47.60 -51.06 -0.54
N ARG A 18 48.28 -50.26 -1.38
CA ARG A 18 48.01 -48.82 -1.49
C ARG A 18 46.62 -48.53 -2.05
N ILE A 19 46.18 -49.30 -3.06
CA ILE A 19 44.84 -49.15 -3.63
C ILE A 19 43.77 -49.52 -2.60
N VAL A 20 43.98 -50.60 -1.85
CA VAL A 20 43.07 -51.03 -0.78
C VAL A 20 42.97 -49.97 0.33
N ASN A 21 44.09 -49.38 0.75
CA ASN A 21 44.06 -48.30 1.76
C ASN A 21 43.33 -47.05 1.27
N ILE A 22 43.49 -46.66 0.00
CA ILE A 22 42.77 -45.52 -0.58
C ILE A 22 41.26 -45.82 -0.64
N LEU A 23 40.87 -47.03 -1.04
CA LEU A 23 39.46 -47.44 -1.06
C LEU A 23 38.86 -47.45 0.35
N LEU A 24 39.60 -47.90 1.36
CA LEU A 24 39.19 -47.83 2.77
C LEU A 24 38.99 -46.39 3.24
N ALA A 25 39.91 -45.48 2.92
CA ALA A 25 39.81 -44.07 3.29
C ALA A 25 38.58 -43.40 2.65
N VAL A 26 38.32 -43.68 1.36
CA VAL A 26 37.13 -43.17 0.66
C VAL A 26 35.84 -43.76 1.25
N SER A 27 35.84 -45.05 1.60
CA SER A 27 34.67 -45.68 2.24
C SER A 27 34.35 -45.08 3.61
N ILE A 28 35.37 -44.77 4.43
CA ILE A 28 35.19 -44.12 5.73
C ILE A 28 34.64 -42.70 5.54
N PHE A 29 35.15 -41.96 4.56
CA PHE A 29 34.68 -40.61 4.25
C PHE A 29 33.20 -40.60 3.83
N PHE A 30 32.80 -41.52 2.95
CA PHE A 30 31.40 -41.66 2.54
C PHE A 30 30.48 -42.12 3.69
N SER A 31 30.96 -43.01 4.56
CA SER A 31 30.22 -43.43 5.76
C SER A 31 29.99 -42.27 6.74
N GLY A 32 31.00 -41.41 6.91
CA GLY A 32 30.88 -40.18 7.72
C GLY A 32 29.85 -39.19 7.17
N LEU A 33 29.83 -38.99 5.85
CA LEU A 33 28.79 -38.17 5.19
C LEU A 33 27.39 -38.79 5.32
N TRP A 34 27.29 -40.13 5.29
CA TRP A 34 26.02 -40.83 5.46
C TRP A 34 25.46 -40.69 6.88
N LEU A 35 26.32 -40.77 7.90
CA LEU A 35 25.94 -40.57 9.31
C LEU A 35 25.56 -39.13 9.64
N THR A 36 26.26 -38.13 9.09
CA THR A 36 25.92 -36.71 9.34
C THR A 36 24.57 -36.33 8.72
N ARG A 37 24.23 -36.88 7.56
CA ARG A 37 22.88 -36.77 6.99
C ARG A 37 21.81 -37.32 7.95
N ASP A 38 22.05 -38.48 8.55
CA ASP A 38 21.07 -39.15 9.42
C ASP A 38 20.88 -38.44 10.78
N ILE A 39 21.95 -37.84 11.31
CA ILE A 39 21.89 -37.03 12.53
C ILE A 39 21.11 -35.72 12.32
N ILE A 40 21.30 -35.04 11.18
CA ILE A 40 20.54 -33.81 10.86
C ILE A 40 19.05 -34.13 10.69
N ILE A 41 18.72 -35.27 10.07
CA ILE A 41 17.33 -35.72 9.88
C ILE A 41 16.68 -36.08 11.22
N SER A 42 17.37 -36.83 12.08
CA SER A 42 16.80 -37.29 13.36
C SER A 42 16.64 -36.19 14.40
N VAL A 43 17.50 -35.18 14.42
CA VAL A 43 17.40 -34.04 15.37
C VAL A 43 16.39 -33.00 14.89
N PHE A 44 16.17 -32.83 13.58
CA PHE A 44 15.25 -31.82 13.04
C PHE A 44 13.81 -32.34 12.81
N LEU A 45 13.57 -33.66 12.81
CA LEU A 45 12.23 -34.26 12.62
C LEU A 45 11.56 -34.76 13.92
N LYS A 46 12.11 -34.47 15.11
CA LYS A 46 11.43 -34.77 16.38
C LYS A 46 10.50 -33.63 16.83
N LYS A 47 9.56 -33.26 15.96
CA LYS A 47 8.33 -32.55 16.36
C LYS A 47 7.14 -33.15 15.59
N ASN A 48 6.25 -33.76 16.38
CA ASN A 48 4.94 -34.36 16.06
C ASN A 48 4.91 -35.86 15.72
N PRO A 49 4.41 -36.71 16.64
CA PRO A 49 4.01 -38.08 16.35
C PRO A 49 2.54 -38.12 15.96
N GLN A 50 2.20 -38.64 14.78
CA GLN A 50 0.85 -39.15 14.50
C GLN A 50 0.92 -40.40 13.62
N THR A 51 0.72 -41.54 14.30
CA THR A 51 -0.11 -42.68 13.91
C THR A 51 -0.14 -43.12 12.45
N ALA A 52 0.37 -44.34 12.24
CA ALA A 52 0.15 -45.18 11.09
C ALA A 52 -1.34 -45.49 10.87
N PHE A 53 -1.79 -45.34 9.62
CA PHE A 53 -2.85 -46.15 9.03
C PHE A 53 -2.35 -46.62 7.65
N MET A 54 -2.27 -47.95 7.49
CA MET A 54 -2.11 -48.62 6.20
C MET A 54 -3.38 -48.41 5.36
N GLY A 55 -3.23 -48.09 4.08
CA GLY A 55 -4.36 -47.95 3.15
C GLY A 55 -3.92 -47.49 1.76
N ASP A 56 -3.60 -48.46 0.92
CA ASP A 56 -3.67 -48.53 -0.54
C ASP A 56 -3.01 -47.47 -1.46
N LYS A 57 -2.50 -47.96 -2.59
CA LYS A 57 -1.73 -47.22 -3.58
C LYS A 57 -2.54 -46.14 -4.30
N ILE A 58 -2.20 -44.87 -4.07
CA ILE A 58 -2.29 -43.83 -5.12
C ILE A 58 -1.07 -42.92 -4.97
N LYS A 59 -0.32 -42.74 -6.08
CA LYS A 59 0.74 -41.74 -6.18
C LYS A 59 0.09 -40.34 -6.10
N THR A 60 0.02 -39.75 -4.92
CA THR A 60 -0.30 -38.34 -4.76
C THR A 60 0.99 -37.53 -4.70
N ALA A 61 1.16 -36.63 -5.66
CA ALA A 61 2.12 -35.54 -5.59
C ALA A 61 1.97 -34.79 -4.25
N PRO A 62 3.03 -34.16 -3.72
CA PRO A 62 2.92 -33.37 -2.50
C PRO A 62 1.80 -32.35 -2.70
N VAL A 63 0.72 -32.49 -1.93
CA VAL A 63 -0.32 -31.47 -1.83
C VAL A 63 0.41 -30.23 -1.32
N LEU A 64 0.69 -29.31 -2.23
CA LEU A 64 0.99 -27.93 -1.88
C LEU A 64 -0.11 -27.54 -0.90
N ARG A 65 0.24 -27.35 0.39
CA ARG A 65 -0.63 -26.65 1.31
C ARG A 65 -0.77 -25.25 0.74
N THR A 66 -1.76 -25.07 -0.14
CA THR A 66 -2.19 -23.77 -0.62
C THR A 66 -2.52 -23.01 0.63
N LYS A 67 -1.66 -22.05 1.01
CA LYS A 67 -1.95 -21.14 2.11
C LYS A 67 -3.26 -20.47 1.73
N ASP A 68 -4.33 -20.88 2.39
CA ASP A 68 -5.65 -20.33 2.16
C ASP A 68 -5.58 -18.83 2.48
N ILE A 69 -6.04 -18.02 1.53
CA ILE A 69 -6.11 -16.57 1.66
C ILE A 69 -6.94 -16.14 2.88
N MET A 70 -7.86 -17.00 3.33
CA MET A 70 -8.63 -16.79 4.55
C MET A 70 -7.75 -16.70 5.81
N ASN A 71 -6.54 -17.26 5.79
CA ASN A 71 -5.58 -17.15 6.91
C ASN A 71 -5.04 -15.73 7.11
N TYR A 72 -5.21 -14.85 6.12
CA TYR A 72 -4.78 -13.45 6.18
C TYR A 72 -5.92 -12.49 6.51
N ALA A 73 -7.15 -13.01 6.71
CA ALA A 73 -8.31 -12.20 7.05
C ALA A 73 -8.07 -11.31 8.28
N GLY A 74 -7.42 -11.84 9.33
CA GLY A 74 -7.13 -11.08 10.54
C GLY A 74 -6.17 -9.90 10.35
N ILE A 75 -5.34 -9.93 9.31
CA ILE A 75 -4.45 -8.82 8.95
C ILE A 75 -5.22 -7.75 8.17
N LEU A 76 -6.16 -8.16 7.32
CA LEU A 76 -6.99 -7.25 6.52
C LEU A 76 -8.10 -6.58 7.35
N GLU A 77 -8.65 -7.28 8.33
CA GLU A 77 -9.63 -6.70 9.27
C GLU A 77 -8.98 -5.66 10.19
N LYS A 78 -7.69 -5.82 10.49
CA LYS A 78 -6.89 -4.88 11.28
C LYS A 78 -5.85 -4.17 10.40
N ASN A 79 -6.29 -3.74 9.21
CA ASN A 79 -5.41 -3.11 8.22
C ASN A 79 -4.65 -1.92 8.84
N PRO A 80 -3.31 -2.01 8.99
CA PRO A 80 -2.53 -0.93 9.58
C PRO A 80 -2.18 0.17 8.56
N PHE A 81 -2.56 0.02 7.30
CA PHE A 81 -2.19 0.91 6.20
C PHE A 81 -3.40 1.46 5.40
N GLY A 82 -4.60 1.40 5.98
CA GLY A 82 -5.82 1.88 5.35
C GLY A 82 -7.08 1.41 6.06
N SER A 83 -8.24 1.55 5.41
CA SER A 83 -9.51 1.13 5.99
C SER A 83 -9.58 -0.40 6.18
N PRO A 84 -10.26 -0.89 7.23
CA PRO A 84 -10.40 -2.31 7.50
C PRO A 84 -11.24 -3.00 6.40
N MET A 85 -10.80 -4.18 5.96
CA MET A 85 -11.43 -4.94 4.88
C MET A 85 -11.73 -6.37 5.34
N LYS A 86 -12.90 -6.89 4.97
CA LYS A 86 -13.35 -8.24 5.35
C LYS A 86 -13.35 -9.17 4.14
N LEU A 87 -12.72 -10.34 4.28
CA LEU A 87 -12.78 -11.39 3.26
C LEU A 87 -14.10 -12.16 3.38
N ILE A 88 -14.83 -12.28 2.26
CA ILE A 88 -16.07 -13.07 2.18
C ILE A 88 -15.80 -14.27 1.28
N PRO A 89 -15.96 -15.51 1.79
CA PRO A 89 -15.80 -16.69 0.95
C PRO A 89 -16.96 -16.76 -0.04
N LEU A 90 -16.65 -17.04 -1.30
CA LEU A 90 -17.66 -17.20 -2.35
C LEU A 90 -18.39 -18.54 -2.12
N THR A 91 -19.42 -18.53 -1.28
CA THR A 91 -20.41 -19.62 -1.25
C THR A 91 -21.53 -19.26 -2.21
N SER A 92 -21.52 -19.94 -3.35
CA SER A 92 -22.66 -20.22 -4.23
C SER A 92 -23.63 -19.09 -4.58
N GLY A 93 -23.60 -18.69 -5.85
CA GLY A 93 -24.80 -18.31 -6.60
C GLY A 93 -25.16 -16.83 -6.60
N TYR A 94 -24.46 -16.03 -7.40
CA TYR A 94 -25.00 -14.75 -7.86
C TYR A 94 -25.65 -14.94 -9.23
N GLU A 95 -26.98 -14.90 -9.27
CA GLU A 95 -27.77 -14.92 -10.51
C GLU A 95 -27.60 -13.60 -11.27
N ALA A 96 -27.37 -13.72 -12.58
CA ALA A 96 -27.07 -12.61 -13.47
C ALA A 96 -28.34 -11.82 -13.85
N LYS A 97 -28.30 -10.50 -13.65
CA LYS A 97 -29.16 -9.53 -14.34
C LYS A 97 -28.29 -8.49 -15.06
N GLY A 98 -28.38 -8.50 -16.40
CA GLY A 98 -27.94 -7.42 -17.30
C GLY A 98 -26.44 -7.31 -17.51
N ALA A 99 -26.01 -7.28 -18.79
CA ALA A 99 -24.63 -6.97 -19.17
C ALA A 99 -24.31 -5.52 -18.80
N GLY A 100 -23.53 -5.32 -17.75
CA GLY A 100 -23.02 -4.00 -17.37
C GLY A 100 -22.04 -3.50 -18.43
N SER A 101 -22.00 -2.18 -18.63
CA SER A 101 -21.01 -1.55 -19.52
C SER A 101 -19.66 -1.44 -18.79
N PRO A 102 -18.54 -1.96 -19.32
CA PRO A 102 -17.23 -1.90 -18.67
C PRO A 102 -16.74 -0.50 -18.30
N ALA A 103 -17.38 0.56 -18.79
CA ALA A 103 -17.09 1.96 -18.45
C ALA A 103 -17.42 2.34 -16.99
N SER A 104 -18.26 1.58 -16.29
CA SER A 104 -18.55 1.80 -14.86
C SER A 104 -17.60 1.06 -13.91
N LEU A 105 -16.68 0.25 -14.44
CA LEU A 105 -15.65 -0.43 -13.66
C LEU A 105 -14.43 0.47 -13.44
N ILE A 106 -14.02 0.60 -12.19
CA ILE A 106 -12.71 1.14 -11.83
C ILE A 106 -11.77 -0.01 -11.53
N LEU A 107 -10.61 -0.04 -12.16
CA LEU A 107 -9.51 -0.90 -11.74
C LEU A 107 -8.69 -0.17 -10.67
N VAL A 108 -8.83 -0.60 -9.42
CA VAL A 108 -8.17 0.00 -8.25
C VAL A 108 -6.71 -0.44 -8.16
N GLY A 109 -6.41 -1.69 -8.54
CA GLY A 109 -5.05 -2.20 -8.48
C GLY A 109 -4.89 -3.57 -9.14
N THR A 110 -3.65 -3.93 -9.41
CA THR A 110 -3.27 -5.21 -10.01
C THR A 110 -2.04 -5.77 -9.34
N VAL A 111 -2.01 -7.08 -9.15
CA VAL A 111 -0.80 -7.82 -8.84
C VAL A 111 -0.52 -8.74 -10.00
N ALA A 112 0.49 -8.38 -10.79
CA ALA A 112 0.91 -9.12 -11.96
C ALA A 112 1.96 -10.16 -11.59
N GLY A 113 1.73 -11.41 -12.01
CA GLY A 113 2.63 -12.53 -11.77
C GLY A 113 2.33 -13.69 -12.72
N PRO A 114 2.71 -14.92 -12.36
CA PRO A 114 2.22 -16.12 -13.03
C PRO A 114 0.68 -16.18 -13.01
N LYS A 115 0.04 -16.85 -13.99
CA LYS A 115 -1.43 -16.87 -14.13
C LYS A 115 -2.20 -17.26 -12.84
N ASN A 116 -1.62 -18.14 -12.03
CA ASN A 116 -2.18 -18.61 -10.76
C ASN A 116 -1.96 -17.66 -9.57
N LEU A 117 -1.11 -16.65 -9.70
CA LEU A 117 -0.78 -15.65 -8.68
C LEU A 117 -1.21 -14.24 -9.08
N SER A 118 -1.83 -14.09 -10.25
CA SER A 118 -2.26 -12.79 -10.76
C SER A 118 -3.69 -12.48 -10.34
N TYR A 119 -3.89 -11.29 -9.80
CA TYR A 119 -5.21 -10.80 -9.39
C TYR A 119 -5.35 -9.30 -9.66
N ALA A 120 -6.60 -8.90 -9.88
CA ALA A 120 -7.00 -7.51 -10.14
C ALA A 120 -8.11 -7.12 -9.17
N ILE A 121 -8.08 -5.88 -8.70
CA ILE A 121 -9.02 -5.34 -7.72
C ILE A 121 -9.91 -4.33 -8.43
N PHE A 122 -11.22 -4.57 -8.42
CA PHE A 122 -12.19 -3.73 -9.12
C PHE A 122 -13.24 -3.15 -8.16
N GLU A 123 -13.66 -1.93 -8.47
CA GLU A 123 -14.79 -1.23 -7.83
C GLU A 123 -15.86 -0.94 -8.89
N ASP A 124 -17.11 -1.28 -8.58
CA ASP A 124 -18.26 -1.02 -9.46
C ASP A 124 -18.99 0.27 -9.03
N LYS A 125 -18.89 1.32 -9.85
CA LYS A 125 -19.58 2.61 -9.60
C LYS A 125 -21.09 2.57 -9.88
N SER A 126 -21.61 1.51 -10.51
CA SER A 126 -23.02 1.36 -10.86
C SER A 126 -23.91 1.15 -9.64
N GLN A 127 -23.37 0.59 -8.55
CA GLN A 127 -24.13 0.29 -7.34
C GLN A 127 -23.79 1.29 -6.22
N SER A 128 -24.55 2.38 -6.18
CA SER A 128 -24.36 3.56 -5.31
C SER A 128 -24.46 3.33 -3.78
N ARG A 129 -24.57 2.09 -3.31
CA ARG A 129 -24.56 1.74 -1.88
C ARG A 129 -23.75 0.46 -1.71
N SER A 130 -22.47 0.61 -1.38
CA SER A 130 -21.65 -0.45 -0.79
C SER A 130 -21.16 -1.59 -1.69
N ALA A 131 -20.90 -1.37 -2.98
CA ALA A 131 -20.03 -2.27 -3.72
C ALA A 131 -18.58 -2.07 -3.22
N GLY A 132 -18.16 -2.88 -2.26
CA GLY A 132 -16.78 -2.89 -1.78
C GLY A 132 -15.80 -3.21 -2.92
N GLN A 133 -14.53 -2.90 -2.71
CA GLN A 133 -13.48 -3.33 -3.64
C GLN A 133 -13.40 -4.85 -3.61
N GLU A 134 -13.56 -5.50 -4.76
CA GLU A 134 -13.50 -6.96 -4.89
C GLU A 134 -12.28 -7.41 -5.69
N VAL A 135 -11.75 -8.57 -5.34
CA VAL A 135 -10.55 -9.15 -5.94
C VAL A 135 -10.91 -10.28 -6.89
N PHE A 136 -10.42 -10.21 -8.12
CA PHE A 136 -10.68 -11.18 -9.18
C PHE A 136 -9.38 -11.79 -9.69
N ALA A 137 -9.36 -13.12 -9.79
CA ALA A 137 -8.22 -13.87 -10.34
C ALA A 137 -8.31 -14.01 -11.87
N TYR A 138 -7.17 -14.32 -12.49
CA TYR A 138 -7.10 -14.63 -13.92
C TYR A 138 -8.15 -15.67 -14.34
N GLY A 139 -8.84 -15.42 -15.47
CA GLY A 139 -9.85 -16.31 -16.04
C GLY A 139 -11.19 -16.32 -15.30
N LYS A 140 -11.38 -15.48 -14.27
CA LYS A 140 -12.65 -15.33 -13.58
C LYS A 140 -13.51 -14.24 -14.21
N ASN A 141 -14.82 -14.38 -14.04
CA ASN A 141 -15.78 -13.37 -14.46
C ASN A 141 -15.75 -12.20 -13.47
N VAL A 142 -15.66 -10.98 -13.99
CA VAL A 142 -15.63 -9.73 -13.22
C VAL A 142 -17.04 -9.14 -13.26
N TYR A 143 -17.78 -9.32 -12.15
CA TYR A 143 -19.21 -9.00 -12.03
C TYR A 143 -20.01 -9.43 -13.29
N ASN A 144 -20.62 -8.48 -14.01
CA ASN A 144 -21.36 -8.70 -15.26
C ASN A 144 -20.66 -8.10 -16.50
N TYR A 145 -19.36 -7.80 -16.38
CA TYR A 145 -18.62 -7.05 -17.40
C TYR A 145 -17.74 -7.93 -18.29
N GLY A 146 -17.42 -9.16 -17.87
CA GLY A 146 -16.72 -10.15 -18.70
C GLY A 146 -15.61 -10.92 -17.99
N ILE A 147 -14.91 -11.77 -18.74
CA ILE A 147 -13.86 -12.65 -18.22
C ILE A 147 -12.51 -11.95 -18.26
N LEU A 148 -11.78 -11.99 -17.15
CA LEU A 148 -10.43 -11.46 -17.04
C LEU A 148 -9.44 -12.32 -17.83
N SER A 149 -9.06 -11.86 -19.02
CA SER A 149 -8.22 -12.62 -19.96
C SER A 149 -6.73 -12.33 -19.83
N ARG A 150 -6.36 -11.17 -19.26
CA ARG A 150 -4.97 -10.77 -19.02
C ARG A 150 -4.87 -9.78 -17.86
N ILE A 151 -3.83 -9.94 -17.03
CA ILE A 151 -3.53 -9.06 -15.90
C ILE A 151 -2.07 -8.65 -16.03
N GLU A 152 -1.83 -7.36 -16.20
CA GLU A 152 -0.51 -6.74 -16.25
C GLU A 152 -0.40 -5.69 -15.14
N LYS A 153 0.82 -5.22 -14.86
CA LYS A 153 1.10 -4.32 -13.73
C LYS A 153 0.30 -3.01 -13.74
N GLY A 154 -0.11 -2.54 -14.93
CA GLY A 154 -0.78 -1.26 -15.11
C GLY A 154 -2.09 -1.34 -15.88
N TRP A 155 -2.55 -2.54 -16.24
CA TRP A 155 -3.79 -2.72 -16.99
C TRP A 155 -4.27 -4.17 -16.96
N VAL A 156 -5.55 -4.35 -17.28
CA VAL A 156 -6.18 -5.67 -17.45
C VAL A 156 -6.97 -5.72 -18.74
N GLU A 157 -7.13 -6.92 -19.29
CA GLU A 157 -8.07 -7.18 -20.39
C GLU A 157 -9.29 -7.95 -19.87
N LEU A 158 -10.47 -7.43 -20.18
CA LEU A 158 -11.76 -8.11 -20.02
C LEU A 158 -12.29 -8.54 -21.38
N LYS A 159 -12.68 -9.80 -21.49
CA LYS A 159 -13.35 -10.33 -22.68
C LYS A 159 -14.86 -10.46 -22.41
N GLN A 160 -15.67 -9.74 -23.19
CA GLN A 160 -17.12 -9.80 -23.16
C GLN A 160 -17.61 -10.30 -24.52
N GLY A 161 -17.95 -11.59 -24.61
CA GLY A 161 -18.32 -12.23 -25.88
C GLY A 161 -17.16 -12.19 -26.91
N ALA A 162 -17.38 -11.51 -28.03
CA ALA A 162 -16.37 -11.32 -29.08
C ALA A 162 -15.45 -10.10 -28.85
N ASN A 163 -15.81 -9.20 -27.94
CA ASN A 163 -15.11 -7.94 -27.72
C ASN A 163 -14.11 -8.06 -26.56
N THR A 164 -12.96 -7.40 -26.70
CA THR A 164 -11.92 -7.32 -25.67
C THR A 164 -11.74 -5.85 -25.26
N TYR A 165 -11.86 -5.58 -23.97
CA TYR A 165 -11.75 -4.27 -23.35
C TYR A 165 -10.47 -4.19 -22.54
N LYS A 166 -9.61 -3.20 -22.82
CA LYS A 166 -8.42 -2.89 -22.02
C LYS A 166 -8.78 -1.84 -20.99
N ILE A 167 -8.69 -2.19 -19.71
CA ILE A 167 -8.92 -1.27 -18.59
C ILE A 167 -7.56 -0.99 -17.96
N PRO A 168 -7.02 0.24 -18.07
CA PRO A 168 -5.82 0.62 -17.34
C PRO A 168 -6.11 0.67 -15.85
N VAL A 169 -5.10 0.37 -15.02
CA VAL A 169 -5.18 0.70 -13.59
C VAL A 169 -5.48 2.18 -13.54
N THR A 170 -6.51 2.56 -12.78
CA THR A 170 -6.73 3.97 -12.51
C THR A 170 -5.59 4.39 -11.58
N GLU A 171 -4.43 4.65 -12.16
CA GLU A 171 -3.61 5.74 -11.68
C GLU A 171 -4.59 6.90 -11.63
N ILE A 172 -4.83 7.40 -10.43
CA ILE A 172 -5.29 8.77 -10.31
C ILE A 172 -4.31 9.52 -11.18
N ARG A 173 -4.73 9.86 -12.40
CA ARG A 173 -4.16 10.98 -13.11
C ARG A 173 -4.48 12.14 -12.19
N ILE A 174 -3.63 12.32 -11.19
CA ILE A 174 -3.12 13.64 -10.90
C ILE A 174 -2.60 14.01 -12.26
N THR A 175 -3.43 14.70 -13.03
CA THR A 175 -2.92 15.43 -14.16
C THR A 175 -1.85 16.27 -13.50
N GLU A 176 -0.61 15.82 -13.64
CA GLU A 176 0.57 16.63 -13.58
C GLU A 176 0.42 17.57 -14.78
N MET A 177 -0.60 18.42 -14.70
CA MET A 177 -0.47 19.78 -15.16
C MET A 177 0.72 20.23 -14.35
N GLU A 178 1.83 20.30 -15.05
CA GLU A 178 2.84 21.33 -14.86
C GLU A 178 2.10 22.69 -14.84
N SER A 179 1.31 22.92 -13.79
CA SER A 179 0.78 24.20 -13.46
C SER A 179 1.89 24.83 -12.66
N LYS A 180 2.69 25.63 -13.35
CA LYS A 180 3.22 26.88 -12.80
C LYS A 180 2.09 27.84 -12.36
N ALA A 181 0.96 27.32 -11.87
CA ALA A 181 -0.04 28.06 -11.13
C ALA A 181 0.20 27.71 -9.65
N PRO A 182 0.24 28.71 -8.76
CA PRO A 182 0.55 28.49 -7.36
C PRO A 182 -0.47 27.53 -6.72
N GLY A 183 0.07 26.62 -5.91
CA GLY A 183 -0.62 25.45 -5.38
C GLY A 183 -1.84 25.80 -4.53
N VAL A 184 -2.93 25.09 -4.77
CA VAL A 184 -4.15 25.20 -3.98
C VAL A 184 -3.89 24.58 -2.60
N PHE A 185 -3.71 25.42 -1.57
CA PHE A 185 -3.45 24.99 -0.18
C PHE A 185 -4.68 24.36 0.47
N ALA A 186 -5.89 24.79 0.07
CA ALA A 186 -7.14 24.27 0.57
C ALA A 186 -8.18 24.09 -0.55
N GLN A 187 -8.94 23.00 -0.47
CA GLN A 187 -10.08 22.74 -1.36
C GLN A 187 -11.38 23.10 -0.65
N LYS A 188 -12.15 24.03 -1.21
CA LYS A 188 -13.46 24.39 -0.69
C LYS A 188 -14.45 23.23 -0.89
N VAL A 189 -15.08 22.78 0.19
CA VAL A 189 -16.09 21.70 0.18
C VAL A 189 -17.48 22.16 0.64
N GLY A 190 -17.57 23.35 1.24
CA GLY A 190 -18.81 24.02 1.60
C GLY A 190 -18.63 25.54 1.67
N GLU A 191 -19.66 26.31 2.06
CA GLU A 191 -19.55 27.79 2.11
C GLU A 191 -18.45 28.29 3.05
N LYS A 192 -18.22 27.58 4.16
CA LYS A 192 -17.22 27.88 5.20
C LYS A 192 -16.38 26.65 5.57
N GLU A 193 -16.41 25.62 4.73
CA GLU A 193 -15.75 24.34 4.97
C GLU A 193 -14.71 24.07 3.90
N TYR A 194 -13.50 23.73 4.33
CA TYR A 194 -12.34 23.53 3.47
C TYR A 194 -11.60 22.26 3.88
N ILE A 195 -10.99 21.56 2.93
CA ILE A 195 -10.06 20.46 3.17
C ILE A 195 -8.65 20.99 2.95
N LEU A 196 -7.77 20.79 3.94
CA LEU A 196 -6.36 21.13 3.88
C LEU A 196 -5.53 19.87 3.67
N ASP A 197 -4.52 19.97 2.80
CA ASP A 197 -3.52 18.93 2.62
C ASP A 197 -2.47 19.03 3.74
N GLN A 198 -2.33 17.97 4.54
CA GLN A 198 -1.39 17.92 5.65
C GLN A 198 0.07 18.17 5.20
N LYS A 199 0.45 17.73 4.00
CA LYS A 199 1.81 17.96 3.47
C LYS A 199 2.07 19.42 3.21
N ARG A 200 1.07 20.15 2.69
CA ARG A 200 1.17 21.59 2.42
C ARG A 200 1.29 22.40 3.70
N ILE A 201 0.54 22.03 4.75
CA ILE A 201 0.69 22.65 6.07
C ILE A 201 2.13 22.47 6.58
N GLN A 202 2.70 21.28 6.43
CA GLN A 202 4.10 21.03 6.82
C GLN A 202 5.10 21.84 5.99
N GLU A 203 4.90 21.94 4.68
CA GLU A 203 5.73 22.78 3.79
C GLU A 203 5.69 24.25 4.21
N ALA A 204 4.49 24.82 4.42
CA ALA A 204 4.34 26.20 4.87
C ALA A 204 4.98 26.45 6.24
N LEU A 205 4.85 25.48 7.17
CA LEU A 205 5.52 25.52 8.47
C LEU A 205 7.04 25.50 8.38
N ASN A 206 7.59 24.85 7.36
CA ASN A 206 9.03 24.82 7.10
C ASN A 206 9.52 26.05 6.33
N THR A 207 8.61 26.84 5.73
CA THR A 207 8.93 28.07 5.01
C THR A 207 8.11 29.26 5.56
N PRO A 208 8.39 29.71 6.79
CA PRO A 208 7.63 30.77 7.45
C PRO A 208 7.67 32.10 6.69
N GLU A 209 8.72 32.35 5.92
CA GLU A 209 8.88 33.55 5.08
C GLU A 209 7.76 33.69 4.04
N GLN A 210 7.35 32.59 3.40
CA GLN A 210 6.30 32.62 2.38
C GLN A 210 4.94 33.01 2.96
N ILE A 211 4.64 32.55 4.17
CA ILE A 211 3.41 32.88 4.92
C ILE A 211 3.33 34.39 5.18
N LEU A 212 4.46 35.03 5.45
CA LEU A 212 4.54 36.47 5.71
C LEU A 212 4.47 37.30 4.44
N THR A 213 4.78 36.71 3.27
CA THR A 213 4.75 37.41 1.98
C THR A 213 3.44 37.25 1.21
N ASP A 214 2.61 36.26 1.53
CA ASP A 214 1.37 35.98 0.80
C ASP A 214 0.21 36.94 1.16
N ALA A 215 0.32 37.66 2.29
CA ALA A 215 -0.56 38.76 2.65
C ALA A 215 0.13 39.69 3.64
N ARG A 216 -0.29 40.96 3.65
CA ARG A 216 0.14 41.96 4.61
C ARG A 216 -0.81 41.98 5.81
N LEU A 217 -0.28 41.66 6.98
CA LEU A 217 -1.00 41.65 8.26
C LEU A 217 -0.87 43.02 8.93
N LEU A 218 -2.00 43.69 9.14
CA LEU A 218 -2.07 44.98 9.83
C LEU A 218 -2.71 44.78 11.21
N PRO A 219 -2.18 45.38 12.29
CA PRO A 219 -2.79 45.25 13.61
C PRO A 219 -4.19 45.87 13.63
N ASN A 220 -5.18 45.13 14.14
CA ASN A 220 -6.53 45.63 14.35
C ASN A 220 -6.74 45.99 15.83
N LEU A 221 -6.94 47.28 16.10
CA LEU A 221 -7.14 47.81 17.46
C LEU A 221 -8.63 47.99 17.74
N HIS A 222 -9.09 47.41 18.85
CA HIS A 222 -10.41 47.62 19.42
C HIS A 222 -10.26 48.08 20.87
N ASP A 223 -10.87 49.22 21.24
CA ASP A 223 -10.76 49.83 22.57
C ASP A 223 -9.31 50.02 23.08
N GLY A 224 -8.39 50.37 22.17
CA GLY A 224 -6.97 50.56 22.49
C GLY A 224 -6.18 49.27 22.74
N ARG A 225 -6.78 48.10 22.51
CA ARG A 225 -6.10 46.78 22.57
C ARG A 225 -6.12 46.12 21.20
N GLN A 226 -5.07 45.38 20.88
CA GLN A 226 -5.03 44.63 19.63
C GLN A 226 -5.92 43.38 19.75
N GLU A 227 -7.00 43.35 18.98
CA GLU A 227 -7.95 42.22 18.95
C GLU A 227 -7.53 41.14 17.93
N GLY A 228 -6.74 41.52 16.93
CA GLY A 228 -6.35 40.61 15.85
C GLY A 228 -5.51 41.27 14.75
N PHE A 229 -5.52 40.67 13.56
CA PHE A 229 -4.84 41.17 12.37
C PHE A 229 -5.77 41.27 11.16
N THR A 230 -5.80 42.44 10.54
CA THR A 230 -6.49 42.67 9.27
C THR A 230 -5.62 42.24 8.10
N LEU A 231 -6.17 41.43 7.20
CA LEU A 231 -5.51 41.04 5.96
C LEU A 231 -5.67 42.12 4.89
N SER A 232 -4.53 42.47 4.31
CA SER A 232 -4.43 43.34 3.14
C SER A 232 -3.48 42.74 2.12
N GLU A 233 -3.60 43.14 0.85
CA GLU A 233 -2.73 42.68 -0.24
C GLU A 233 -2.62 41.14 -0.33
N VAL A 234 -3.74 40.44 -0.10
CA VAL A 234 -3.81 38.98 -0.23
C VAL A 234 -3.50 38.58 -1.68
N LYS A 235 -2.43 37.80 -1.84
CA LYS A 235 -1.97 37.29 -3.12
C LYS A 235 -2.92 36.24 -3.66
N THR A 236 -3.38 36.42 -4.90
CA THR A 236 -4.22 35.43 -5.60
C THR A 236 -3.46 34.11 -5.79
N GLY A 237 -4.09 33.01 -5.39
CA GLY A 237 -3.48 31.67 -5.37
C GLY A 237 -2.42 31.46 -4.29
N GLY A 238 -2.24 32.41 -3.36
CA GLY A 238 -1.42 32.24 -2.16
C GLY A 238 -2.14 31.44 -1.07
N MET A 239 -1.48 31.25 0.08
CA MET A 239 -2.02 30.49 1.21
C MET A 239 -3.35 31.06 1.72
N TYR A 240 -3.44 32.38 1.95
CA TYR A 240 -4.65 32.98 2.50
C TYR A 240 -5.83 32.93 1.54
N ASP A 241 -5.60 33.17 0.24
CA ASP A 241 -6.65 33.09 -0.79
C ASP A 241 -7.20 31.67 -0.93
N SER A 242 -6.32 30.67 -0.93
CA SER A 242 -6.73 29.26 -0.98
C SER A 242 -7.47 28.80 0.29
N LEU A 243 -7.17 29.39 1.45
CA LEU A 243 -7.98 29.24 2.67
C LEU A 243 -9.35 29.93 2.58
N GLY A 244 -9.64 30.68 1.52
CA GLY A 244 -10.87 31.43 1.34
C GLY A 244 -10.92 32.75 2.12
N LEU A 245 -9.76 33.22 2.59
CA LEU A 245 -9.58 34.53 3.21
C LEU A 245 -9.44 35.60 2.12
N ARG A 246 -9.84 36.82 2.47
CA ARG A 246 -9.93 37.95 1.54
C ARG A 246 -9.38 39.22 2.16
N ASN A 247 -9.07 40.17 1.30
CA ASN A 247 -8.74 41.53 1.73
C ASN A 247 -9.87 42.10 2.59
N GLY A 248 -9.51 42.68 3.74
CA GLY A 248 -10.44 43.23 4.72
C GLY A 248 -10.95 42.25 5.76
N ASP A 249 -10.56 40.97 5.70
CA ASP A 249 -10.83 40.03 6.78
C ASP A 249 -9.97 40.35 8.00
N VAL A 250 -10.56 40.30 9.20
CA VAL A 250 -9.82 40.41 10.46
C VAL A 250 -9.71 39.03 11.09
N LEU A 251 -8.50 38.50 11.24
CA LEU A 251 -8.24 37.26 11.97
C LEU A 251 -8.25 37.55 13.46
N LEU A 252 -9.10 36.85 14.21
CA LEU A 252 -9.19 36.98 15.66
C LEU A 252 -8.50 35.81 16.36
N ARG A 253 -8.85 34.59 15.94
CA ARG A 253 -8.51 33.38 16.69
C ARG A 253 -8.38 32.18 15.77
N VAL A 254 -7.40 31.33 16.05
CA VAL A 254 -7.30 29.99 15.49
C VAL A 254 -7.57 28.99 16.61
N ASN A 255 -8.62 28.20 16.45
CA ASN A 255 -9.15 27.28 17.45
C ASN A 255 -9.45 27.99 18.78
N ARG A 256 -8.64 27.72 19.81
CA ARG A 256 -8.76 28.33 21.14
C ARG A 256 -7.66 29.36 21.41
N LEU A 257 -6.84 29.69 20.42
CA LEU A 257 -5.66 30.54 20.55
C LEU A 257 -5.88 31.87 19.83
N GLU A 258 -5.87 32.96 20.58
CA GLU A 258 -6.00 34.33 20.07
C GLU A 258 -4.75 34.71 19.28
N ILE A 259 -4.95 35.39 18.15
CA ILE A 259 -3.85 35.85 17.29
C ILE A 259 -3.70 37.36 17.46
N SER A 260 -3.32 37.78 18.66
CA SER A 260 -3.12 39.19 18.99
C SER A 260 -1.66 39.65 18.83
N SER A 261 -0.72 38.72 18.60
CA SER A 261 0.70 39.01 18.35
C SER A 261 1.31 38.01 17.35
N PRO A 262 2.45 38.36 16.72
CA PRO A 262 3.17 37.42 15.84
C PRO A 262 3.59 36.12 16.54
N ASP A 263 4.03 36.20 17.80
CA ASP A 263 4.38 35.03 18.61
C ASP A 263 3.17 34.11 18.82
N ALA A 264 2.00 34.70 19.11
CA ALA A 264 0.76 33.95 19.27
C ALA A 264 0.33 33.27 17.97
N ALA A 265 0.58 33.89 16.81
CA ALA A 265 0.34 33.27 15.50
C ALA A 265 1.22 32.03 15.28
N MET A 266 2.52 32.11 15.61
CA MET A 266 3.43 30.97 15.51
C MET A 266 3.05 29.84 16.47
N GLN A 267 2.64 30.18 17.68
CA GLN A 267 2.16 29.21 18.65
C GLN A 267 0.87 28.53 18.18
N ALA A 268 -0.08 29.30 17.63
CA ALA A 268 -1.30 28.76 17.05
C ALA A 268 -1.01 27.77 15.93
N MET A 269 -0.09 28.11 15.02
CA MET A 269 0.30 27.24 13.91
C MET A 269 1.02 25.98 14.39
N SER A 270 1.91 26.09 15.37
CA SER A 270 2.58 24.93 15.97
C SER A 270 1.58 23.97 16.61
N ALA A 271 0.53 24.51 17.24
CA ALA A 271 -0.55 23.71 17.79
C ALA A 271 -1.36 22.98 16.71
N LEU A 272 -1.42 23.49 15.47
CA LEU A 272 -2.10 22.84 14.33
C LEU A 272 -1.47 21.53 13.90
N LYS A 273 -0.19 21.28 14.25
CA LYS A 273 0.49 20.03 13.91
C LYS A 273 -0.23 18.83 14.57
N GLY A 274 -0.77 17.95 13.74
CA GLY A 274 -1.43 16.72 14.19
C GLY A 274 -2.90 16.87 14.58
N MET A 275 -3.53 18.02 14.30
CA MET A 275 -4.99 18.16 14.44
C MET A 275 -5.72 17.87 13.13
N ASP A 276 -6.79 17.09 13.21
CA ASP A 276 -7.64 16.74 12.06
C ASP A 276 -8.62 17.87 11.68
N ARG A 277 -8.83 18.83 12.57
CA ARG A 277 -9.77 19.94 12.39
C ARG A 277 -9.23 21.25 12.95
N VAL A 278 -9.41 22.32 12.18
CA VAL A 278 -9.04 23.69 12.55
C VAL A 278 -10.25 24.60 12.35
N ASN A 279 -10.53 25.46 13.31
CA ASN A 279 -11.53 26.50 13.22
C ASN A 279 -10.83 27.86 13.26
N LEU A 280 -11.18 28.76 12.34
CA LEU A 280 -10.63 30.11 12.28
C LEU A 280 -11.77 31.11 12.44
N ASP A 281 -11.69 31.93 13.47
CA ASP A 281 -12.66 33.00 13.71
C ASP A 281 -12.17 34.28 13.03
N VAL A 282 -13.02 34.83 12.16
CA VAL A 282 -12.75 36.04 11.38
C VAL A 282 -13.90 37.03 11.46
N ILE A 283 -13.60 38.32 11.28
CA ILE A 283 -14.60 39.34 10.98
C ILE A 283 -14.50 39.68 9.50
N ARG A 284 -15.62 39.56 8.79
CA ARG A 284 -15.74 39.97 7.38
C ARG A 284 -16.94 40.89 7.26
N ASN A 285 -16.72 42.09 6.68
CA ASN A 285 -17.75 43.12 6.55
C ASN A 285 -18.43 43.46 7.89
N GLY A 286 -17.67 43.50 8.99
CA GLY A 286 -18.18 43.78 10.34
C GLY A 286 -18.93 42.62 11.01
N SER A 287 -19.13 41.48 10.34
CA SER A 287 -19.78 40.29 10.90
C SER A 287 -18.77 39.23 11.30
N ARG A 288 -18.88 38.71 12.53
CA ARG A 288 -18.08 37.58 13.02
C ARG A 288 -18.54 36.27 12.36
N MET A 289 -17.61 35.47 11.88
CA MET A 289 -17.86 34.15 11.32
C MET A 289 -16.71 33.19 11.61
N THR A 290 -17.03 31.90 11.68
CA THR A 290 -16.03 30.83 11.85
C THR A 290 -15.90 30.05 10.55
N MET A 291 -14.66 29.85 10.10
CA MET A 291 -14.30 28.99 8.98
C MET A 291 -13.74 27.68 9.53
N THR A 292 -14.23 26.54 9.03
CA THR A 292 -13.77 25.20 9.44
C THR A 292 -12.91 24.60 8.35
N TYR A 293 -11.79 24.01 8.78
CA TYR A 293 -10.87 23.28 7.93
C TYR A 293 -10.69 21.86 8.45
N GLN A 294 -10.75 20.87 7.57
CA GLN A 294 -10.43 19.47 7.86
C GLN A 294 -9.06 19.15 7.26
N VAL A 295 -8.14 18.64 8.08
CA VAL A 295 -6.81 18.25 7.63
C VAL A 295 -6.86 16.78 7.19
N LYS A 296 -6.32 16.48 6.00
CA LYS A 296 -6.25 15.13 5.43
C LYS A 296 -4.86 14.82 4.87
#